data_AF-A0AAJ2L9B4-F1
#
_entry.id   AF-A0AAJ2L9B4-F1
#
_cell.length_a   1.000
_cell.length_b   1.000
_cell.length_c   1.000
_cell.angle_alpha   90.00
_cell.angle_beta   90.00
_cell.angle_gamma   90.00
#
_symmetry.space_group_name_H-M   'P 1'
#
loop_
_entity.id
_entity.type
_entity.pdbx_description
1 polymer ?
#
loop_
_entity_poly.entity_id
_entity_poly.type
_entity_poly.pdbx_seq_one_letter_code
_entity_poly.pdbx_strand_id
1 'polypeptide(L)'
;MKDDKEMNCEYTRGKLTEWLNNNLEKSEQMEVNRHLAECMSCQEAFAADKQIWDSMAKIRIPEPKEAMRTNFYTMLDEFKEAEKAAARFSFQSMMESIREFVLPQWTVQVGFSLLLVGLGWVIGNRTSRSKVDAVAYQQRIETLASQVQDMKSTMMLSLLENPSATERLRAVGYTSEITHADDRILEALFTTLNNDPNVNVRLVTLEALTQYAGDASVREGLVKSLALQDSPMVQVALADVMVKLQEKRSVKALKTLLQKEDLNDLVKVKIEQTIKDLS
;
A
#
# COMPACT_ATOMS: atom_id res chain seq x y z
N MET A 1 -29.47 32.56 -23.20
CA MET A 1 -30.33 32.55 -21.99
C MET A 1 -30.46 31.18 -21.31
N LYS A 2 -30.05 30.06 -21.93
CA LYS A 2 -29.86 28.77 -21.23
C LYS A 2 -28.49 28.71 -20.53
N ASP A 3 -27.45 29.22 -21.18
CA ASP A 3 -26.07 29.15 -20.68
C ASP A 3 -25.84 29.88 -19.33
N ASP A 4 -26.46 31.05 -19.11
CA ASP A 4 -26.32 31.77 -17.83
C ASP A 4 -26.96 31.04 -16.64
N LYS A 5 -28.01 30.24 -16.88
CA LYS A 5 -28.65 29.44 -15.82
C LYS A 5 -27.82 28.22 -15.46
N GLU A 6 -27.19 27.58 -16.44
CA GLU A 6 -26.32 26.41 -16.23
C GLU A 6 -25.05 26.80 -15.46
N MET A 7 -24.40 27.90 -15.82
CA MET A 7 -23.22 28.43 -15.12
C MET A 7 -23.52 28.80 -13.65
N ASN A 8 -24.73 29.30 -13.36
CA ASN A 8 -25.13 29.67 -12.00
C ASN A 8 -25.51 28.44 -11.15
N CYS A 9 -26.00 27.36 -11.79
CA CYS A 9 -26.29 26.10 -11.12
C CYS A 9 -25.01 25.35 -10.71
N GLU A 10 -23.98 25.33 -11.57
CA GLU A 10 -22.70 24.71 -11.25
C GLU A 10 -22.00 25.44 -10.09
N TYR A 11 -21.99 26.77 -10.12
CA TYR A 11 -21.49 27.60 -9.03
C TYR A 11 -22.23 27.34 -7.71
N THR A 12 -23.57 27.35 -7.75
CA THR A 12 -24.38 27.13 -6.54
C THR A 12 -24.17 25.73 -5.97
N ARG A 13 -24.09 24.69 -6.82
CA ARG A 13 -23.81 23.31 -6.40
C ARG A 13 -22.45 23.16 -5.73
N GLY A 14 -21.42 23.81 -6.25
CA GLY A 14 -20.08 23.81 -5.62
C GLY A 14 -20.06 24.44 -4.22
N LYS A 15 -21.04 25.32 -3.92
CA LYS A 15 -21.10 26.09 -2.67
C LYS A 15 -22.06 25.51 -1.61
N LEU A 16 -22.83 24.46 -1.92
CA LEU A 16 -23.82 23.88 -0.98
C LEU A 16 -23.17 23.29 0.28
N THR A 17 -22.03 22.62 0.16
CA THR A 17 -21.33 22.03 1.30
C THR A 17 -20.73 23.09 2.22
N GLU A 18 -20.17 24.17 1.66
CA GLU A 18 -19.66 25.31 2.43
C GLU A 18 -20.80 26.03 3.17
N TRP A 19 -21.97 26.10 2.53
CA TRP A 19 -23.19 26.63 3.15
C TRP A 19 -23.64 25.78 4.35
N LEU A 20 -23.70 24.45 4.22
CA LEU A 20 -24.12 23.55 5.30
C LEU A 20 -23.18 23.59 6.52
N ASN A 21 -21.90 23.83 6.29
CA ASN A 21 -20.88 23.99 7.31
C ASN A 21 -20.83 25.42 7.92
N ASN A 22 -21.67 26.35 7.46
CA ASN A 22 -21.64 27.76 7.83
C ASN A 22 -20.27 28.44 7.58
N ASN A 23 -19.59 28.04 6.49
CA ASN A 23 -18.27 28.53 6.08
C ASN A 23 -18.30 29.54 4.92
N LEU A 24 -19.48 30.00 4.49
CA LEU A 24 -19.65 31.03 3.47
C LEU A 24 -19.79 32.43 4.07
N GLU A 25 -19.34 33.46 3.35
CA GLU A 25 -19.60 34.85 3.72
C GLU A 25 -21.09 35.20 3.60
N LYS A 26 -21.57 36.18 4.36
CA LYS A 26 -23.00 36.55 4.38
C LYS A 26 -23.54 36.96 3.00
N SER A 27 -22.70 37.60 2.18
CA SER A 27 -23.01 37.97 0.79
C SER A 27 -23.27 36.73 -0.07
N GLU A 28 -22.36 35.75 -0.03
CA GLU A 28 -22.46 34.51 -0.80
C GLU A 28 -23.63 33.64 -0.32
N GLN A 29 -23.91 33.60 0.98
CA GLN A 29 -25.07 32.91 1.53
C GLN A 29 -26.38 33.45 0.96
N MET A 30 -26.50 34.77 0.81
CA MET A 30 -27.68 35.41 0.21
C MET A 30 -27.83 35.07 -1.28
N GLU A 31 -26.73 34.97 -2.02
CA GLU A 31 -26.74 34.59 -3.44
C GLU A 31 -27.17 33.14 -3.63
N VAL A 32 -26.62 32.21 -2.83
CA VAL A 32 -27.01 30.80 -2.83
C VAL A 32 -28.49 30.65 -2.45
N ASN A 33 -28.96 31.33 -1.40
CA ASN A 33 -30.36 31.29 -0.98
C ASN A 33 -31.32 31.82 -2.06
N ARG A 34 -30.92 32.90 -2.75
CA ARG A 34 -31.70 33.45 -3.87
C ARG A 34 -31.79 32.46 -5.03
N HIS A 35 -30.67 31.84 -5.40
CA HIS A 35 -30.66 30.83 -6.45
C HIS A 35 -31.49 29.59 -6.09
N LEU A 36 -31.38 29.13 -4.84
CA LEU A 36 -32.20 28.03 -4.33
C LEU A 36 -33.69 28.36 -4.35
N ALA A 37 -34.11 29.62 -4.21
CA ALA A 37 -35.53 29.99 -4.33
C ALA A 37 -36.06 29.89 -5.77
N GLU A 38 -35.19 30.00 -6.78
CA GLU A 38 -35.57 30.10 -8.19
C GLU A 38 -35.33 28.79 -9.00
N CYS A 39 -34.51 27.88 -8.48
CA CYS A 39 -34.06 26.68 -9.21
C CYS A 39 -34.40 25.36 -8.50
N MET A 40 -35.35 24.60 -9.07
CA MET A 40 -35.82 23.33 -8.52
C MET A 40 -34.75 22.23 -8.46
N SER A 41 -33.86 22.17 -9.47
CA SER A 41 -32.80 21.14 -9.49
C SER A 41 -31.68 21.39 -8.47
N CYS A 42 -31.47 22.64 -8.06
CA CYS A 42 -30.56 22.99 -6.97
C CYS A 42 -31.21 22.77 -5.60
N GLN A 43 -32.53 22.96 -5.47
CA GLN A 43 -33.27 22.61 -4.25
C GLN A 43 -33.19 21.09 -3.96
N GLU A 44 -33.37 20.25 -4.98
CA GLU A 44 -33.25 18.79 -4.84
C GLU A 44 -31.84 18.37 -4.41
N ALA A 45 -30.81 18.94 -5.04
CA ALA A 45 -29.41 18.68 -4.68
C ALA A 45 -29.11 19.09 -3.23
N PHE A 46 -29.56 20.28 -2.82
CA PHE A 46 -29.38 20.77 -1.46
C PHE A 46 -30.13 19.92 -0.41
N ALA A 47 -31.33 19.45 -0.73
CA ALA A 47 -32.08 18.56 0.15
C ALA A 47 -31.36 17.22 0.37
N ALA A 48 -30.74 16.66 -0.69
CA ALA A 48 -29.94 15.44 -0.60
C ALA A 48 -28.69 15.65 0.30
N ASP A 49 -27.93 16.72 0.08
CA ASP A 49 -26.75 17.04 0.89
C ASP A 49 -27.09 17.26 2.36
N LYS A 50 -28.19 17.98 2.62
CA LYS A 50 -28.68 18.24 3.98
C LYS A 50 -29.11 16.96 4.68
N GLN A 51 -29.76 16.03 3.98
CA GLN A 51 -30.16 14.75 4.56
C GLN A 51 -28.94 13.93 5.03
N ILE A 52 -27.86 13.93 4.25
CA ILE A 52 -26.60 13.27 4.63
C ILE A 52 -26.00 13.97 5.85
N TRP A 53 -25.92 15.29 5.85
CA TRP A 53 -25.41 16.09 6.96
C TRP A 53 -26.15 15.82 8.29
N ASP A 54 -27.48 15.82 8.25
CA ASP A 54 -28.33 15.52 9.41
C ASP A 54 -28.18 14.06 9.88
N SER A 55 -27.81 13.14 8.99
CA SER A 55 -27.54 11.73 9.34
C SER A 55 -26.22 11.56 10.09
N MET A 56 -25.20 12.34 9.75
CA MET A 56 -23.90 12.32 10.42
C MET A 56 -23.99 12.84 11.86
N ALA A 57 -24.85 13.84 12.10
CA ALA A 57 -25.12 14.36 13.44
C ALA A 57 -25.76 13.31 14.38
N LYS A 58 -26.33 12.23 13.84
CA LYS A 58 -26.98 11.15 14.61
C LYS A 58 -26.03 10.02 15.01
N ILE A 59 -24.77 10.07 14.58
CA ILE A 59 -23.77 9.07 14.95
C ILE A 59 -23.49 9.22 16.45
N ARG A 60 -23.88 8.22 17.24
CA ARG A 60 -23.57 8.20 18.68
C ARG A 60 -22.08 7.95 18.87
N ILE A 61 -21.40 8.91 19.47
CA ILE A 61 -20.04 8.72 19.99
C ILE A 61 -20.19 7.95 21.31
N PRO A 62 -19.70 6.70 21.43
CA PRO A 62 -19.77 5.99 22.69
C PRO A 62 -18.83 6.67 23.70
N GLU A 63 -19.32 6.91 24.91
CA GLU A 63 -18.46 7.42 25.98
C GLU A 63 -17.37 6.40 26.32
N PRO A 64 -16.12 6.84 26.56
CA PRO A 64 -15.05 5.95 26.95
C PRO A 64 -15.41 5.24 28.26
N LYS A 65 -15.18 3.94 28.32
CA LYS A 65 -15.44 3.13 29.53
C LYS A 65 -14.53 3.62 30.66
N GLU A 66 -15.06 3.72 31.88
CA GLU A 66 -14.31 4.10 33.09
C GLU A 66 -12.99 3.34 33.27
N ALA A 67 -12.95 2.06 32.89
CA ALA A 67 -11.74 1.23 32.94
C ALA A 67 -10.55 1.79 32.15
N MET A 68 -10.79 2.57 31.08
CA MET A 68 -9.73 3.19 30.29
C MET A 68 -8.95 4.22 31.11
N ARG A 69 -9.65 5.00 31.95
CA ARG A 69 -9.04 5.98 32.85
C ARG A 69 -8.20 5.28 33.91
N THR A 70 -8.75 4.24 34.53
CA THR A 70 -8.06 3.45 35.56
C THR A 70 -6.78 2.84 35.01
N ASN A 71 -6.84 2.17 33.86
CA ASN A 71 -5.68 1.54 33.23
C ASN A 71 -4.56 2.54 32.92
N PHE A 72 -4.92 3.75 32.47
CA PHE A 72 -3.94 4.81 32.20
C PHE A 72 -3.19 5.25 33.46
N TYR A 73 -3.90 5.49 34.57
CA TYR A 73 -3.26 5.93 35.81
C TYR A 73 -2.46 4.82 36.49
N THR A 74 -2.91 3.57 36.41
CA THR A 74 -2.12 2.42 36.88
C THR A 74 -0.79 2.33 36.14
N MET A 75 -0.80 2.41 34.80
CA MET A 75 0.42 2.43 34.00
C MET A 75 1.32 3.62 34.39
N LEU A 76 0.75 4.82 34.57
CA LEU A 76 1.53 6.01 34.90
C LEU A 76 2.22 5.90 36.26
N ASP A 77 1.56 5.34 37.27
CA ASP A 77 2.14 5.16 38.59
C ASP A 77 3.21 4.06 38.61
N GLU A 78 3.01 2.97 37.86
CA GLU A 78 4.04 1.95 37.65
C GLU A 78 5.31 2.54 37.03
N PHE A 79 5.18 3.39 36.01
CA PHE A 79 6.32 4.08 35.39
C PHE A 79 7.05 5.00 36.36
N LYS A 80 6.32 5.79 37.17
CA LYS A 80 6.93 6.69 38.17
C LYS A 80 7.70 5.93 39.24
N GLU A 81 7.17 4.80 39.70
CA GLU A 81 7.85 3.98 40.70
C GLU A 81 9.10 3.27 40.13
N ALA A 82 9.05 2.84 38.87
CA ALA A 82 10.23 2.31 38.18
C ALA A 82 11.36 3.36 38.03
N GLU A 83 11.02 4.60 37.73
CA GLU A 83 11.99 5.71 37.63
C GLU A 83 12.63 6.04 38.99
N LYS A 84 11.84 6.09 40.06
CA LYS A 84 12.35 6.27 41.44
C LYS A 84 13.24 5.12 41.90
N ALA A 85 12.91 3.88 41.51
CA ALA A 85 13.72 2.70 41.84
C ALA A 85 15.09 2.73 41.14
N ALA A 86 15.15 3.20 39.89
CA ALA A 86 16.40 3.40 39.17
C ALA A 86 17.27 4.52 39.79
N ALA A 87 16.64 5.59 40.31
CA ALA A 87 17.33 6.68 40.99
C ALA A 87 17.92 6.31 42.37
N ARG A 88 17.48 5.21 42.99
CA ARG A 88 18.00 4.73 44.29
C ARG A 88 19.36 4.04 44.21
N PHE A 89 19.84 3.68 43.02
CA PHE A 89 21.21 3.22 42.83
C PHE A 89 22.17 4.43 42.81
N SER A 90 22.30 5.09 43.97
CA SER A 90 23.17 6.24 44.16
C SER A 90 24.62 5.79 44.29
N PHE A 91 25.45 6.10 43.30
CA PHE A 91 26.90 5.89 43.28
C PHE A 91 27.61 6.52 44.50
N GLN A 92 26.95 7.46 45.18
CA GLN A 92 27.44 8.16 46.35
C GLN A 92 27.52 7.27 47.61
N SER A 93 26.53 6.39 47.85
CA SER A 93 26.53 5.50 49.02
C SER A 93 27.52 4.33 48.89
N MET A 94 27.77 3.90 47.64
CA MET A 94 28.79 2.90 47.33
C MET A 94 30.20 3.44 47.58
N MET A 95 30.45 4.73 47.32
CA MET A 95 31.77 5.35 47.49
C MET A 95 32.15 5.56 48.97
N GLU A 96 31.17 5.87 49.84
CA GLU A 96 31.42 6.01 51.28
C GLU A 96 31.74 4.66 51.96
N SER A 97 31.08 3.57 51.53
CA SER A 97 31.36 2.22 52.08
C SER A 97 32.73 1.65 51.70
N ILE A 98 33.33 2.13 50.60
CA ILE A 98 34.66 1.67 50.13
C ILE A 98 35.80 2.39 50.89
N ARG A 99 35.53 3.56 51.48
CA ARG A 99 36.55 4.41 52.11
C ARG A 99 36.98 3.94 53.51
N GLU A 100 36.12 3.21 54.21
CA GLU A 100 36.43 2.67 55.56
C GLU A 100 37.06 1.26 55.52
N PHE A 101 37.20 0.64 54.36
CA PHE A 101 37.74 -0.72 54.21
C PHE A 101 39.20 -0.69 53.75
N VAL A 102 40.13 -0.49 54.70
CA VAL A 102 41.57 -0.52 54.43
C VAL A 102 42.05 -1.97 54.33
N LEU A 103 42.01 -2.52 53.11
CA LEU A 103 42.57 -3.83 52.79
C LEU A 103 44.08 -3.74 52.45
N PRO A 104 44.89 -4.76 52.80
CA PRO A 104 46.28 -4.88 52.38
C PRO A 104 46.44 -4.78 50.85
N GLN A 105 47.49 -4.12 50.35
CA GLN A 105 47.64 -3.82 48.91
C GLN A 105 47.64 -5.05 47.98
N TRP A 106 47.99 -6.24 48.49
CA TRP A 106 47.98 -7.50 47.74
C TRP A 106 46.57 -8.09 47.55
N THR A 107 45.64 -7.88 48.49
CA THR A 107 44.26 -8.38 48.37
C THR A 107 43.43 -7.51 47.43
N VAL A 108 43.73 -6.22 47.35
CA VAL A 108 43.08 -5.29 46.40
C VAL A 108 43.37 -5.70 44.95
N GLN A 109 44.61 -6.09 44.64
CA GLN A 109 44.99 -6.49 43.27
C GLN A 109 44.30 -7.80 42.84
N VAL A 110 44.34 -8.85 43.67
CA VAL A 110 43.72 -10.15 43.35
C VAL A 110 42.19 -10.05 43.33
N GLY A 111 41.61 -9.32 44.28
CA GLY A 111 40.17 -9.08 44.35
C GLY A 111 39.65 -8.32 43.14
N PHE A 112 40.36 -7.28 42.70
CA PHE A 112 39.98 -6.48 41.54
C PHE A 112 40.08 -7.26 40.22
N SER A 113 41.11 -8.09 40.05
CA SER A 113 41.22 -8.97 38.88
C SER A 113 40.08 -9.99 38.81
N LEU A 114 39.72 -10.63 39.92
CA LEU A 114 38.57 -11.54 39.97
C LEU A 114 37.24 -10.83 39.71
N LEU A 115 37.08 -9.60 40.23
CA LEU A 115 35.91 -8.77 39.98
C LEU A 115 35.77 -8.41 38.50
N LEU A 116 36.87 -7.98 37.85
CA LEU A 116 36.86 -7.65 36.42
C LEU A 116 36.57 -8.86 35.54
N VAL A 117 37.14 -10.02 35.85
CA VAL A 117 36.84 -11.27 35.12
C VAL A 117 35.39 -11.69 35.34
N GLY A 118 34.88 -11.60 36.58
CA GLY A 118 33.48 -11.90 36.90
C GLY A 118 32.51 -10.95 36.20
N LEU A 119 32.77 -9.64 36.24
CA LEU A 119 31.99 -8.62 35.53
C LEU A 119 32.06 -8.81 34.02
N GLY A 120 33.25 -9.08 33.47
CA GLY A 120 33.45 -9.36 32.06
C GLY A 120 32.69 -10.61 31.61
N TRP A 121 32.67 -11.67 32.44
CA TRP A 121 31.91 -12.88 32.17
C TRP A 121 30.40 -12.66 32.23
N VAL A 122 29.91 -11.91 33.23
CA VAL A 122 28.48 -11.58 33.37
C VAL A 122 28.01 -10.66 32.24
N ILE A 123 28.75 -9.59 31.93
CA ILE A 123 28.44 -8.65 30.84
C ILE A 123 28.56 -9.35 29.48
N GLY A 124 29.60 -10.16 29.28
CA GLY A 124 29.83 -10.92 28.05
C GLY A 124 28.73 -11.95 27.81
N ASN A 125 28.33 -12.71 28.83
CA ASN A 125 27.26 -13.70 28.69
C ASN A 125 25.88 -13.03 28.52
N ARG A 126 25.63 -11.89 29.18
CA ARG A 126 24.37 -11.12 29.02
C ARG A 126 24.25 -10.48 27.63
N THR A 127 25.34 -9.90 27.11
CA THR A 127 25.36 -9.29 25.77
C THR A 127 25.39 -10.33 24.65
N SER A 128 26.04 -11.49 24.86
CA SER A 128 26.00 -12.61 23.91
C SER A 128 24.60 -13.22 23.80
N ARG A 129 23.85 -13.34 24.90
CA ARG A 129 22.45 -13.80 24.88
C ARG A 129 21.53 -12.85 24.11
N SER A 130 21.64 -11.54 24.33
CA SER A 130 20.84 -10.55 23.57
C SER A 130 21.13 -10.56 22.07
N LYS A 131 22.36 -10.88 21.62
CA LYS A 131 22.67 -11.02 20.19
C LYS A 131 22.03 -12.27 19.59
N VAL A 132 22.02 -13.39 20.31
CA VAL A 132 21.37 -14.64 19.86
C VAL A 132 19.86 -14.46 19.75
N ASP A 133 19.24 -13.79 20.74
CA ASP A 133 17.80 -13.50 20.73
C ASP A 133 17.41 -12.51 19.61
N ALA A 134 18.25 -11.52 19.32
CA ALA A 134 18.02 -10.57 18.22
C ALA A 134 18.10 -11.25 16.84
N VAL A 135 19.06 -12.15 16.62
CA VAL A 135 19.18 -12.92 15.37
C VAL A 135 18.02 -13.92 15.23
N ALA A 136 17.64 -14.61 16.32
CA ALA A 136 16.48 -15.50 16.33
C ALA A 136 15.16 -14.76 16.08
N TYR A 137 15.03 -13.52 16.58
CA TYR A 137 13.88 -12.67 16.32
C TYR A 137 13.84 -12.22 14.85
N GLN A 138 14.98 -11.77 14.28
CA GLN A 138 15.06 -11.40 12.87
C GLN A 138 14.71 -12.56 11.94
N GLN A 139 15.22 -13.77 12.22
CA GLN A 139 14.85 -14.97 11.48
C GLN A 139 13.33 -15.25 11.55
N ARG A 140 12.70 -15.10 12.73
CA ARG A 140 11.25 -15.28 12.87
C ARG A 140 10.45 -14.28 12.02
N ILE A 141 10.87 -13.01 11.99
CA ILE A 141 10.21 -11.98 11.17
C ILE A 141 10.34 -12.31 9.68
N GLU A 142 11.50 -12.74 9.22
CA GLU A 142 11.73 -13.13 7.82
C GLU A 142 10.88 -14.37 7.44
N THR A 143 10.81 -15.38 8.31
CA THR A 143 9.96 -16.55 8.08
C THR A 143 8.47 -16.22 8.05
N LEU A 144 8.01 -15.27 8.88
CA LEU A 144 6.61 -14.85 8.89
C LEU A 144 6.28 -14.03 7.63
N ALA A 145 7.20 -13.16 7.20
CA ALA A 145 7.06 -12.42 5.96
C ALA A 145 6.96 -13.35 4.75
N SER A 146 7.82 -14.40 4.68
CA SER A 146 7.75 -15.39 3.60
C SER A 146 6.45 -16.20 3.64
N GLN A 147 5.94 -16.55 4.83
CA GLN A 147 4.67 -17.27 4.97
C GLN A 147 3.47 -16.44 4.52
N VAL A 148 3.44 -15.14 4.86
CA VAL A 148 2.39 -14.23 4.40
C VAL A 148 2.43 -14.09 2.88
N GLN A 149 3.62 -13.98 2.30
CA GLN A 149 3.80 -13.91 0.85
C GLN A 149 3.26 -15.17 0.16
N ASP A 150 3.64 -16.36 0.64
CA ASP A 150 3.18 -17.64 0.08
C ASP A 150 1.65 -17.82 0.20
N MET A 151 1.06 -17.38 1.31
CA MET A 151 -0.39 -17.37 1.50
C MET A 151 -1.09 -16.44 0.48
N LYS A 152 -0.54 -15.24 0.24
CA LYS A 152 -1.06 -14.31 -0.77
C LYS A 152 -0.96 -14.91 -2.18
N SER A 153 0.18 -15.50 -2.53
CA SER A 153 0.37 -16.16 -3.82
C SER A 153 -0.64 -17.29 -4.04
N THR A 154 -0.85 -18.13 -3.03
CA THR A 154 -1.83 -19.24 -3.10
C THR A 154 -3.26 -18.73 -3.25
N MET A 155 -3.64 -17.69 -2.50
CA MET A 155 -4.95 -17.05 -2.61
C MET A 155 -5.16 -16.46 -4.00
N MET A 156 -4.17 -15.73 -4.53
CA MET A 156 -4.21 -15.17 -5.88
C MET A 156 -4.44 -16.27 -6.92
N LEU A 157 -3.63 -17.34 -6.89
CA LEU A 157 -3.76 -18.45 -7.84
C LEU A 157 -5.14 -19.11 -7.76
N SER A 158 -5.65 -19.34 -6.55
CA SER A 158 -6.99 -19.89 -6.34
C SER A 158 -8.10 -18.98 -6.89
N LEU A 159 -7.96 -17.66 -6.76
CA LEU A 159 -8.91 -16.71 -7.31
C LEU A 159 -8.81 -16.61 -8.84
N LEU A 160 -7.62 -16.80 -9.43
CA LEU A 160 -7.45 -16.86 -10.90
C LEU A 160 -8.14 -18.06 -11.53
N GLU A 161 -8.27 -19.18 -10.83
CA GLU A 161 -8.99 -20.37 -11.32
C GLU A 161 -10.51 -20.26 -11.15
N ASN A 162 -11.00 -19.18 -10.51
CA ASN A 162 -12.42 -19.00 -10.26
C ASN A 162 -13.20 -18.76 -11.57
N PRO A 163 -14.42 -19.32 -11.71
CA PRO A 163 -15.26 -19.07 -12.89
C PRO A 163 -15.70 -17.59 -13.03
N SER A 164 -15.79 -16.84 -11.93
CA SER A 164 -16.18 -15.44 -11.93
C SER A 164 -15.06 -14.52 -12.43
N ALA A 165 -15.32 -13.77 -13.49
CA ALA A 165 -14.38 -12.77 -14.00
C ALA A 165 -14.04 -11.69 -12.94
N THR A 166 -14.99 -11.35 -12.06
CA THR A 166 -14.77 -10.38 -10.97
C THR A 166 -13.75 -10.91 -9.95
N GLU A 167 -13.81 -12.21 -9.63
CA GLU A 167 -12.83 -12.83 -8.72
C GLU A 167 -11.46 -12.91 -9.37
N ARG A 168 -11.38 -13.24 -10.66
CA ARG A 168 -10.11 -13.22 -11.41
C ARG A 168 -9.51 -11.81 -11.51
N LEU A 169 -10.34 -10.78 -11.73
CA LEU A 169 -9.90 -9.38 -11.67
C LEU A 169 -9.33 -9.01 -10.29
N ARG A 170 -10.00 -9.43 -9.21
CA ARG A 170 -9.53 -9.22 -7.84
C ARG A 170 -8.19 -9.92 -7.62
N ALA A 171 -8.04 -11.14 -8.13
CA ALA A 171 -6.79 -11.90 -8.06
C ALA A 171 -5.62 -11.12 -8.68
N VAL A 172 -5.81 -10.59 -9.88
CA VAL A 172 -4.79 -9.78 -10.57
C VAL A 172 -4.48 -8.50 -9.79
N GLY A 173 -5.47 -7.88 -9.15
CA GLY A 173 -5.25 -6.71 -8.28
C GLY A 173 -4.26 -6.97 -7.14
N TYR A 174 -4.25 -8.17 -6.56
CA TYR A 174 -3.32 -8.54 -5.49
C TYR A 174 -1.85 -8.64 -5.95
N THR A 175 -1.59 -8.73 -7.25
CA THR A 175 -0.20 -8.75 -7.77
C THR A 175 0.58 -7.50 -7.41
N SER A 176 -0.10 -6.35 -7.23
CA SER A 176 0.53 -5.10 -6.82
C SER A 176 1.06 -5.13 -5.38
N GLU A 177 0.55 -6.04 -4.55
CA GLU A 177 0.98 -6.23 -3.17
C GLU A 177 2.09 -7.28 -3.02
N ILE A 178 2.43 -7.97 -4.12
CA ILE A 178 3.46 -9.00 -4.18
C ILE A 178 4.75 -8.31 -4.63
N THR A 179 5.70 -8.15 -3.71
CA THR A 179 6.97 -7.46 -4.02
C THR A 179 7.81 -8.18 -5.06
N HIS A 180 7.82 -9.52 -5.03
CA HIS A 180 8.50 -10.36 -6.00
C HIS A 180 7.54 -11.45 -6.50
N ALA A 181 7.22 -11.40 -7.79
CA ALA A 181 6.53 -12.48 -8.47
C ALA A 181 7.54 -13.58 -8.78
N ASP A 182 7.26 -14.79 -8.31
CA ASP A 182 8.01 -15.98 -8.73
C ASP A 182 7.55 -16.45 -10.11
N ASP A 183 8.27 -17.43 -10.67
CA ASP A 183 7.98 -17.97 -12.00
C ASP A 183 6.54 -18.51 -12.10
N ARG A 184 6.00 -19.05 -11.01
CA ARG A 184 4.63 -19.58 -10.96
C ARG A 184 3.59 -18.48 -11.13
N ILE A 185 3.77 -17.34 -10.46
CA ILE A 185 2.89 -16.18 -10.60
C ILE A 185 2.97 -15.62 -12.02
N LEU A 186 4.18 -15.47 -12.56
CA LEU A 186 4.38 -14.96 -13.93
C LEU A 186 3.73 -15.89 -14.96
N GLU A 187 3.90 -17.20 -14.84
CA GLU A 187 3.25 -18.19 -15.69
C GLU A 187 1.72 -18.10 -15.62
N ALA A 188 1.17 -17.98 -14.42
CA ALA A 188 -0.27 -17.80 -14.23
C ALA A 188 -0.77 -16.52 -14.89
N LEU A 189 -0.08 -15.40 -14.72
CA LEU A 189 -0.44 -14.13 -15.35
C LEU A 189 -0.35 -14.20 -16.88
N PHE A 190 0.71 -14.79 -17.45
CA PHE A 190 0.77 -14.97 -18.91
C PHE A 190 -0.32 -15.90 -19.43
N THR A 191 -0.65 -16.96 -18.69
CA THR A 191 -1.77 -17.85 -19.02
C THR A 191 -3.08 -17.08 -19.02
N THR A 192 -3.33 -16.25 -18.01
CA THR A 192 -4.51 -15.38 -17.92
C THR A 192 -4.54 -14.35 -19.06
N LEU A 193 -3.43 -13.67 -19.35
CA LEU A 193 -3.35 -12.69 -20.44
C LEU A 193 -3.71 -13.30 -21.80
N ASN A 194 -3.23 -14.52 -22.06
CA ASN A 194 -3.38 -15.16 -23.36
C ASN A 194 -4.71 -15.92 -23.52
N ASN A 195 -5.30 -16.42 -22.43
CA ASN A 195 -6.40 -17.38 -22.51
C ASN A 195 -7.67 -17.00 -21.74
N ASP A 196 -7.68 -15.94 -20.91
CA ASP A 196 -8.90 -15.60 -20.16
C ASP A 196 -10.03 -15.18 -21.13
N PRO A 197 -11.24 -15.75 -21.01
CA PRO A 197 -12.35 -15.39 -21.90
C PRO A 197 -12.80 -13.94 -21.74
N ASN A 198 -12.48 -13.28 -20.62
CA ASN A 198 -12.87 -11.90 -20.37
C ASN A 198 -11.74 -10.92 -20.76
N VAL A 199 -12.01 -10.08 -21.76
CA VAL A 199 -11.08 -9.05 -22.26
C VAL A 199 -10.60 -8.10 -21.15
N ASN A 200 -11.46 -7.73 -20.19
CA ASN A 200 -11.07 -6.84 -19.11
C ASN A 200 -10.08 -7.51 -18.16
N VAL A 201 -10.23 -8.82 -17.90
CA VAL A 201 -9.24 -9.57 -17.11
C VAL A 201 -7.90 -9.55 -17.83
N ARG A 202 -7.88 -9.79 -19.15
CA ARG A 202 -6.63 -9.74 -19.95
C ARG A 202 -5.95 -8.37 -19.91
N LEU A 203 -6.72 -7.28 -20.00
CA LEU A 203 -6.18 -5.92 -19.92
C LEU A 203 -5.57 -5.59 -18.56
N VAL A 204 -6.26 -5.93 -17.47
CA VAL A 204 -5.72 -5.72 -16.11
C VAL A 204 -4.50 -6.61 -15.86
N THR A 205 -4.49 -7.83 -16.39
CA THR A 205 -3.34 -8.73 -16.33
C THR A 205 -2.14 -8.20 -17.11
N LEU A 206 -2.38 -7.59 -18.29
CA LEU A 206 -1.34 -6.90 -19.03
C LEU A 206 -0.73 -5.77 -18.19
N GLU A 207 -1.55 -4.92 -17.57
CA GLU A 207 -1.07 -3.85 -16.70
C GLU A 207 -0.23 -4.40 -15.53
N ALA A 208 -0.69 -5.48 -14.88
CA ALA A 208 0.08 -6.15 -13.82
C ALA A 208 1.44 -6.64 -14.32
N LEU A 209 1.49 -7.33 -15.47
CA LEU A 209 2.74 -7.80 -16.09
C LEU A 209 3.70 -6.64 -16.42
N THR A 210 3.20 -5.45 -16.76
CA THR A 210 4.07 -4.30 -17.03
C THR A 210 4.86 -3.83 -15.81
N GLN A 211 4.37 -4.08 -14.59
CA GLN A 211 5.10 -3.74 -13.36
C GLN A 211 6.37 -4.57 -13.22
N TYR A 212 6.39 -5.78 -13.80
CA TYR A 212 7.51 -6.71 -13.81
C TYR A 212 8.39 -6.59 -15.07
N ALA A 213 8.12 -5.62 -15.94
CA ALA A 213 8.84 -5.44 -17.22
C ALA A 213 10.32 -5.03 -17.08
N GLY A 214 10.82 -4.82 -15.85
CA GLY A 214 12.25 -4.73 -15.58
C GLY A 214 12.99 -6.03 -15.96
N ASP A 215 12.33 -7.18 -15.78
CA ASP A 215 12.83 -8.48 -16.23
C ASP A 215 12.71 -8.62 -17.75
N ALA A 216 13.82 -9.01 -18.39
CA ALA A 216 13.88 -9.28 -19.83
C ALA A 216 13.00 -10.46 -20.25
N SER A 217 12.80 -11.45 -19.38
CA SER A 217 11.95 -12.62 -19.61
C SER A 217 10.49 -12.20 -19.77
N VAL A 218 10.01 -11.30 -18.90
CA VAL A 218 8.65 -10.73 -18.94
C VAL A 218 8.45 -9.93 -20.22
N ARG A 219 9.41 -9.08 -20.61
CA ARG A 219 9.32 -8.34 -21.88
C ARG A 219 9.24 -9.27 -23.08
N GLU A 220 10.03 -10.34 -23.09
CA GLU A 220 9.96 -11.36 -24.15
C GLU A 220 8.59 -12.07 -24.17
N GLY A 221 8.04 -12.41 -23.00
CA GLY A 221 6.70 -12.96 -22.87
C GLY A 221 5.63 -12.05 -23.46
N LEU A 222 5.67 -10.75 -23.14
CA LEU A 222 4.74 -9.75 -23.69
C LEU A 222 4.85 -9.64 -25.22
N VAL A 223 6.06 -9.72 -25.79
CA VAL A 223 6.26 -9.73 -27.25
C VAL A 223 5.64 -10.98 -27.86
N LYS A 224 5.78 -12.16 -27.23
CA LYS A 224 5.13 -13.40 -27.70
C LYS A 224 3.61 -13.29 -27.65
N SER A 225 3.05 -12.65 -26.62
CA SER A 225 1.61 -12.46 -26.46
C SER A 225 0.96 -11.69 -27.61
N LEU A 226 1.66 -10.79 -28.30
CA LEU A 226 1.14 -10.05 -29.48
C LEU A 226 0.54 -10.97 -30.55
N ALA A 227 1.18 -12.11 -30.81
CA ALA A 227 0.73 -13.05 -31.85
C ALA A 227 -0.51 -13.86 -31.42
N LEU A 228 -0.67 -14.05 -30.10
CA LEU A 228 -1.70 -14.87 -29.48
C LEU A 228 -3.01 -14.10 -29.25
N GLN A 229 -2.96 -12.76 -29.23
CA GLN A 229 -4.18 -11.98 -28.99
C GLN A 229 -5.08 -11.93 -30.22
N ASP A 230 -6.37 -12.08 -29.96
CA ASP A 230 -7.50 -11.99 -30.88
C ASP A 230 -8.33 -10.72 -30.67
N SER A 231 -8.38 -10.19 -29.44
CA SER A 231 -9.11 -8.97 -29.11
C SER A 231 -8.39 -7.71 -29.62
N PRO A 232 -9.04 -6.86 -30.45
CA PRO A 232 -8.49 -5.58 -30.89
C PRO A 232 -8.05 -4.68 -29.74
N MET A 233 -8.79 -4.67 -28.63
CA MET A 233 -8.46 -3.85 -27.45
C MET A 233 -7.15 -4.30 -26.81
N VAL A 234 -6.94 -5.62 -26.66
CA VAL A 234 -5.71 -6.14 -26.05
C VAL A 234 -4.51 -6.00 -26.99
N GLN A 235 -4.72 -6.14 -28.31
CA GLN A 235 -3.68 -5.90 -29.32
C GLN A 235 -3.20 -4.43 -29.29
N VAL A 236 -4.12 -3.46 -29.22
CA VAL A 236 -3.79 -2.04 -29.07
C VAL A 236 -3.05 -1.79 -27.76
N ALA A 237 -3.55 -2.32 -26.64
CA ALA A 237 -2.92 -2.14 -25.34
C ALA A 237 -1.50 -2.73 -25.29
N LEU A 238 -1.27 -3.92 -25.86
CA LEU A 238 0.07 -4.50 -25.98
C LEU A 238 0.98 -3.62 -26.83
N ALA A 239 0.49 -3.06 -27.93
CA ALA A 239 1.26 -2.14 -28.77
C ALA A 239 1.67 -0.88 -28.00
N ASP A 240 0.75 -0.30 -27.22
CA ASP A 240 1.03 0.80 -26.30
C ASP A 240 2.11 0.45 -25.27
N VAL A 241 2.03 -0.76 -24.70
CA VAL A 241 3.04 -1.27 -23.78
C VAL A 241 4.40 -1.41 -24.46
N MET A 242 4.46 -1.86 -25.72
CA MET A 242 5.74 -1.95 -26.45
C MET A 242 6.40 -0.57 -26.61
N VAL A 243 5.62 0.48 -26.93
CA VAL A 243 6.12 1.87 -26.99
C VAL A 243 6.57 2.34 -25.61
N LYS A 244 5.74 2.15 -24.57
CA LYS A 244 6.04 2.58 -23.20
C LYS A 244 7.34 1.95 -22.68
N LEU A 245 7.57 0.68 -23.00
CA LEU A 245 8.77 -0.06 -22.60
C LEU A 245 9.95 0.13 -23.57
N GLN A 246 9.77 0.86 -24.69
CA GLN A 246 10.76 1.01 -25.76
C GLN A 246 11.29 -0.34 -26.28
N GLU A 247 10.41 -1.34 -26.36
CA GLU A 247 10.79 -2.72 -26.69
C GLU A 247 10.93 -2.90 -28.21
N LYS A 248 12.09 -2.51 -28.75
CA LYS A 248 12.40 -2.59 -30.19
C LYS A 248 12.34 -4.01 -30.76
N ARG A 249 12.54 -5.05 -29.93
CA ARG A 249 12.47 -6.45 -30.40
C ARG A 249 11.04 -6.84 -30.81
N SER A 250 10.03 -6.09 -30.35
CA SER A 250 8.62 -6.29 -30.73
C SER A 250 8.32 -5.99 -32.20
N VAL A 251 9.13 -5.16 -32.87
CA VAL A 251 8.89 -4.70 -34.26
C VAL A 251 8.69 -5.87 -35.22
N LYS A 252 9.42 -6.98 -35.04
CA LYS A 252 9.25 -8.18 -35.88
C LYS A 252 7.86 -8.80 -35.67
N ALA A 253 7.43 -8.97 -34.43
CA ALA A 253 6.12 -9.52 -34.10
C ALA A 253 4.98 -8.61 -34.58
N LEU A 254 5.14 -7.30 -34.43
CA LEU A 254 4.20 -6.29 -34.92
C LEU A 254 4.06 -6.33 -36.46
N LYS A 255 5.17 -6.48 -37.19
CA LYS A 255 5.14 -6.67 -38.65
C LYS A 255 4.43 -7.97 -39.05
N THR A 256 4.64 -9.06 -38.31
CA THR A 256 3.89 -10.31 -38.53
C THR A 256 2.40 -10.12 -38.28
N LEU A 257 2.01 -9.34 -37.27
CA LEU A 257 0.60 -9.07 -36.97
C LEU A 257 -0.10 -8.32 -38.12
N LEU A 258 0.58 -7.36 -38.76
CA LEU A 258 0.07 -6.63 -39.94
C LEU A 258 -0.20 -7.50 -41.18
N GLN A 259 0.35 -8.72 -41.21
CA GLN A 259 0.14 -9.66 -42.33
C GLN A 259 -1.12 -10.53 -42.15
N LYS A 260 -1.83 -10.45 -41.02
CA LYS A 260 -3.09 -11.18 -40.82
C LYS A 260 -4.19 -10.56 -41.70
N GLU A 261 -4.87 -11.40 -42.49
CA GLU A 261 -5.90 -10.96 -43.46
C GLU A 261 -7.13 -10.30 -42.80
N ASP A 262 -7.48 -10.72 -41.59
CA ASP A 262 -8.65 -10.23 -40.83
C ASP A 262 -8.26 -9.31 -39.66
N LEU A 263 -7.22 -8.50 -39.85
CA LEU A 263 -6.80 -7.54 -38.83
C LEU A 263 -7.73 -6.31 -38.84
N ASN A 264 -8.28 -5.97 -37.68
CA ASN A 264 -9.11 -4.79 -37.51
C ASN A 264 -8.36 -3.49 -37.92
N ASP A 265 -9.03 -2.58 -38.63
CA ASP A 265 -8.44 -1.34 -39.16
C ASP A 265 -7.83 -0.44 -38.08
N LEU A 266 -8.48 -0.32 -36.91
CA LEU A 266 -7.94 0.47 -35.79
C LEU A 266 -6.64 -0.13 -35.27
N VAL A 267 -6.59 -1.46 -35.18
CA VAL A 267 -5.38 -2.18 -34.76
C VAL A 267 -4.29 -1.94 -35.80
N LYS A 268 -4.59 -2.08 -37.09
CA LYS A 268 -3.63 -1.85 -38.17
C LYS A 268 -2.97 -0.47 -38.08
N VAL A 269 -3.77 0.59 -37.97
CA VAL A 269 -3.27 1.97 -37.81
C VAL A 269 -2.40 2.09 -36.56
N LYS A 270 -2.84 1.51 -35.44
CA LYS A 270 -2.09 1.53 -34.19
C LYS A 270 -0.74 0.82 -34.31
N ILE A 271 -0.69 -0.35 -34.95
CA ILE A 271 0.54 -1.12 -35.11
C ILE A 271 1.51 -0.39 -36.04
N GLU A 272 1.04 0.18 -37.15
CA GLU A 272 1.87 0.98 -38.06
C GLU A 272 2.50 2.18 -37.33
N GLN A 273 1.72 2.88 -36.49
CA GLN A 273 2.23 3.98 -35.67
C GLN A 273 3.27 3.48 -34.66
N THR A 274 2.96 2.38 -33.96
CA THR A 274 3.86 1.77 -32.96
C THR A 274 5.20 1.38 -33.56
N ILE A 275 5.22 0.83 -34.78
CA ILE A 275 6.47 0.48 -35.49
C ILE A 275 7.30 1.75 -35.79
N LYS A 276 6.65 2.85 -36.18
CA LYS A 276 7.35 4.14 -36.42
C LYS A 276 7.94 4.68 -35.12
N ASP A 277 7.19 4.64 -34.03
CA ASP A 277 7.64 5.14 -32.72
C ASP A 277 8.82 4.35 -32.13
N LEU A 278 8.94 3.07 -32.50
CA LEU A 278 10.01 2.17 -32.05
C LEU A 278 11.23 2.11 -32.98
N SER A 279 11.15 2.73 -34.16
CA SER A 279 12.23 2.73 -35.16
C SER A 279 13.42 3.55 -34.65
#